data_AF-A0A357CL55-F1
#
_entry.id   AF-A0A357CL55-F1
#
_cell.length_a   1.000
_cell.length_b   1.000
_cell.length_c   1.000
_cell.angle_alpha   90.00
_cell.angle_beta   90.00
_cell.angle_gamma   90.00
#
_symmetry.space_group_name_H-M   'P 1'
#
loop_
_entity.id
_entity.type
_entity.pdbx_description
1 polymer ?
#
loop_
_entity_poly.entity_id
_entity_poly.type
_entity_poly.pdbx_seq_one_letter_code
_entity_poly.pdbx_strand_id
1 'polypeptide(L)' 'MLAERFADLVGMPPMRYLAKWRMQIASRLVSGGSTNIATVAAEIGYGSEASFSRAFKKMVGVPPSAWRRRIGHEGSRGA' A
#
# COMPACT_ATOMS: atom_id res chain seq x y z
N MET A 1 -25.23 11.43 7.88
CA MET A 1 -24.83 10.74 6.62
C MET A 1 -23.99 9.49 6.93
N LEU A 2 -23.84 8.54 6.00
CA LEU A 2 -22.97 7.35 6.18
C LEU A 2 -21.53 7.72 6.56
N ALA A 3 -20.98 8.74 5.91
CA ALA A 3 -19.59 9.17 6.13
C ALA A 3 -19.34 9.69 7.56
N GLU A 4 -20.30 10.43 8.12
CA GLU A 4 -20.21 10.95 9.50
C GLU A 4 -20.30 9.80 10.51
N ARG A 5 -21.32 8.95 10.40
CA ARG A 5 -21.46 7.79 11.31
C ARG A 5 -20.27 6.84 11.25
N PHE A 6 -19.70 6.62 10.06
CA PHE A 6 -18.47 5.84 9.93
C PHE A 6 -17.31 6.51 10.65
N ALA A 7 -17.13 7.83 10.46
CA ALA A 7 -16.06 8.57 11.10
C ALA A 7 -16.19 8.58 12.63
N ASP A 8 -17.41 8.69 13.16
CA ASP A 8 -17.69 8.63 14.59
C ASP A 8 -17.32 7.26 15.20
N LEU A 9 -17.59 6.17 14.47
CA LEU A 9 -17.31 4.81 14.94
C LEU A 9 -15.84 4.38 14.75
N VAL A 10 -15.21 4.79 13.65
CA VAL A 10 -13.87 4.33 13.24
C VAL A 10 -12.77 5.35 13.59
N GLY A 11 -13.15 6.58 13.96
CA GLY A 11 -12.23 7.69 14.26
C GLY A 11 -11.57 8.29 13.02
N MET A 12 -12.08 7.98 11.83
CA MET A 12 -11.43 8.32 10.55
C MET A 12 -12.45 8.44 9.40
N PRO A 13 -12.33 9.43 8.51
CA PRO A 13 -13.16 9.49 7.31
C PRO A 13 -13.01 8.24 6.43
N PRO A 14 -14.11 7.73 5.83
CA PRO A 14 -14.08 6.49 5.04
C PRO A 14 -12.98 6.42 3.98
N MET A 15 -12.78 7.50 3.23
CA MET A 15 -11.78 7.53 2.16
C MET A 15 -10.34 7.42 2.69
N ARG A 16 -10.06 7.98 3.87
CA ARG A 16 -8.74 7.87 4.51
C ARG A 16 -8.52 6.45 5.03
N TYR A 17 -9.57 5.81 5.53
CA TYR A 17 -9.52 4.42 5.98
C TYR A 17 -9.23 3.48 4.81
N LEU A 18 -9.99 3.64 3.72
CA LEU A 18 -9.79 2.87 2.49
C LEU A 18 -8.36 3.04 1.95
N ALA A 19 -7.84 4.26 1.93
CA ALA A 19 -6.47 4.53 1.50
C ALA A 19 -5.43 3.80 2.38
N LYS A 20 -5.59 3.84 3.72
CA LYS A 20 -4.72 3.07 4.63
C LYS A 20 -4.79 1.57 4.36
N TRP A 21 -6.01 1.04 4.24
CA TRP A 21 -6.24 -0.39 4.01
C TRP A 21 -5.61 -0.87 2.69
N ARG A 22 -5.82 -0.11 1.60
CA ARG A 22 -5.19 -0.40 0.30
C ARG A 22 -3.67 -0.44 0.38
N MET A 23 -3.04 0.47 1.15
CA MET A 23 -1.58 0.48 1.32
C MET A 23 -1.06 -0.69 2.16
N GLN A 24 -1.84 -1.18 3.12
CA GLN A 24 -1.49 -2.40 3.88
C GLN A 24 -1.49 -3.63 2.97
N ILE A 25 -2.50 -3.78 2.12
CA ILE A 25 -2.56 -4.85 1.11
C ILE A 25 -1.39 -4.71 0.14
N ALA A 26 -1.17 -3.51 -0.41
CA ALA A 26 -0.08 -3.26 -1.34
C ALA A 26 1.29 -3.60 -0.76
N SER A 27 1.53 -3.29 0.53
CA SER A 27 2.80 -3.61 1.19
C SER A 27 3.05 -5.11 1.21
N ARG A 28 2.02 -5.93 1.46
CA ARG A 28 2.11 -7.40 1.44
C ARG A 28 2.38 -7.93 0.03
N LEU A 29 1.65 -7.43 -0.97
CA LEU A 29 1.83 -7.83 -2.36
C LEU A 29 3.23 -7.49 -2.88
N VAL A 30 3.73 -6.30 -2.55
CA VAL A 30 5.08 -5.85 -2.94
C VAL A 30 6.17 -6.71 -2.28
N SER A 31 5.97 -7.10 -1.01
CA SER A 31 6.87 -7.99 -0.27
C SER A 31 6.94 -9.40 -0.84
N GLY A 32 5.87 -9.90 -1.48
CA GLY A 32 5.85 -11.22 -2.12
C GLY A 32 6.81 -11.37 -3.32
N GLY A 33 7.34 -10.25 -3.84
CA GLY A 33 8.48 -10.23 -4.77
C GLY A 33 8.19 -10.62 -6.23
N SER A 34 7.20 -11.48 -6.50
CA SER A 34 6.90 -12.01 -7.83
C SER A 34 6.03 -11.08 -8.69
N THR A 35 5.14 -10.30 -8.07
CA THR A 35 4.18 -9.45 -8.81
C THR A 35 4.83 -8.15 -9.27
N ASN A 36 4.61 -7.76 -10.54
CA ASN A 36 5.04 -6.45 -11.04
C ASN A 36 4.35 -5.29 -10.28
N ILE A 37 5.04 -4.20 -10.01
CA ILE A 37 4.51 -3.01 -9.32
C ILE A 37 3.31 -2.41 -10.08
N ALA A 38 3.35 -2.40 -11.42
CA ALA A 38 2.21 -1.98 -12.23
C ALA A 38 0.96 -2.84 -12.01
N THR A 39 1.13 -4.16 -11.88
CA THR A 39 0.03 -5.09 -11.58
C THR A 39 -0.53 -4.85 -10.19
N VAL A 40 0.34 -4.68 -9.18
CA VAL A 40 -0.10 -4.30 -7.82
C VAL A 40 -0.90 -3.01 -7.84
N ALA A 41 -0.45 -1.99 -8.59
CA ALA A 41 -1.16 -0.72 -8.71
C ALA A 41 -2.59 -0.91 -9.25
N ALA A 42 -2.76 -1.71 -10.30
CA ALA A 42 -4.08 -2.01 -10.88
C ALA A 42 -4.98 -2.76 -9.87
N GLU A 43 -4.45 -3.79 -9.20
CA GLU A 43 -5.20 -4.60 -8.22
C GLU A 43 -5.73 -3.76 -7.04
N ILE A 44 -4.96 -2.79 -6.57
CA ILE A 44 -5.36 -1.92 -5.45
C ILE A 44 -6.08 -0.64 -5.90
N GLY A 45 -6.43 -0.53 -7.20
CA GLY A 45 -7.31 0.51 -7.73
C GLY A 45 -6.63 1.83 -8.09
N TYR A 46 -5.37 1.79 -8.54
CA TYR A 46 -4.64 2.94 -9.07
C TYR A 46 -4.45 2.82 -10.58
N GLY A 47 -4.80 3.88 -11.32
CA GLY A 47 -4.75 3.89 -12.79
C GLY A 47 -3.35 3.96 -13.40
N SER A 48 -2.30 4.12 -12.59
CA SER A 48 -0.92 4.05 -13.05
C SER A 48 0.05 3.68 -11.92
N GLU A 49 1.15 3.02 -12.29
CA GLU A 49 2.26 2.73 -11.38
C GLU A 49 2.80 4.00 -10.70
N ALA A 50 2.89 5.12 -11.43
CA ALA A 50 3.36 6.39 -10.89
C ALA A 50 2.40 6.96 -9.83
N SER A 51 1.08 6.88 -10.06
CA SER A 51 0.09 7.32 -9.06
C SER A 51 0.14 6.46 -7.80
N PHE A 52 0.28 5.15 -7.95
CA PHE A 52 0.48 4.22 -6.85
C PHE A 52 1.76 4.52 -6.08
N SER A 53 2.90 4.63 -6.78
CA SER A 53 4.21 4.84 -6.15
C SER A 53 4.26 6.12 -5.32
N ARG A 54 3.61 7.20 -5.78
CA ARG A 54 3.47 8.45 -5.01
C ARG A 54 2.64 8.24 -3.74
N ALA A 55 1.48 7.59 -3.86
CA ALA A 55 0.61 7.32 -2.72
C ALA A 55 1.26 6.39 -1.69
N PHE A 56 1.92 5.33 -2.17
CA PHE A 56 2.65 4.36 -1.35
C PHE A 56 3.80 5.04 -0.60
N LYS A 57 4.66 5.82 -1.29
CA LYS A 57 5.73 6.58 -0.62
C LYS A 57 5.19 7.52 0.44
N LYS A 58 4.08 8.22 0.17
CA LYS A 58 3.45 9.12 1.14
C LYS A 58 2.96 8.41 2.40
N MET A 59 2.47 7.18 2.27
CA MET A 59 1.82 6.44 3.37
C MET A 59 2.77 5.48 4.11
N VAL A 60 3.72 4.88 3.40
CA VAL A 60 4.66 3.86 3.89
C VAL A 60 6.06 4.45 4.13
N GLY A 61 6.33 5.65 3.60
CA GLY A 61 7.58 6.39 3.79
C GLY A 61 8.64 6.12 2.72
N VAL A 62 8.56 5.01 1.97
CA VAL A 62 9.50 4.66 0.91
C VAL A 62 8.77 4.18 -0.35
N PRO A 63 9.38 4.29 -1.56
CA PRO A 63 8.81 3.73 -2.78
C PRO A 63 8.63 2.20 -2.72
N PRO A 64 7.66 1.61 -3.47
CA PRO A 64 7.43 0.16 -3.51
C PRO A 64 8.68 -0.66 -3.87
N SER A 65 9.50 -0.19 -4.81
CA SER A 65 10.74 -0.86 -5.22
C SER A 65 11.79 -0.91 -4.10
N ALA A 66 11.89 0.17 -3.31
CA ALA A 66 12.77 0.22 -2.14
C ALA A 66 12.24 -0.67 -1.00
N TRP A 67 10.92 -0.69 -0.79
CA TRP A 67 10.26 -1.59 0.16
C TRP A 67 10.56 -3.06 -0.16
N ARG A 68 10.36 -3.48 -1.41
CA ARG A 68 10.70 -4.84 -1.88
C ARG A 68 12.14 -5.21 -1.59
N ARG A 69 13.08 -4.31 -1.90
CA ARG A 69 14.52 -4.56 -1.70
C ARG A 69 14.86 -4.79 -0.23
N ARG A 70 14.25 -4.02 0.69
CA ARG A 70 14.47 -4.19 2.14
C ARG A 70 14.07 -5.57 2.62
N ILE A 71 12.88 -6.03 2.23
CA ILE A 71 12.38 -7.36 2.59
C ILE A 71 13.23 -8.47 1.99
N GLY A 72 13.68 -8.31 0.74
CA GLY A 72 14.63 -9.24 0.12
C GLY A 72 15.95 -9.38 0.91
N HIS A 73 16.47 -8.28 1.45
CA HIS A 73 17.68 -8.31 2.29
C HIS A 73 17.44 -8.91 3.69
N GLU A 74 16.26 -8.71 4.29
CA GLU A 74 15.89 -9.31 5.57
C GLU A 74 15.70 -10.83 5.44
N GLY A 75 15.06 -11.30 4.36
CA GLY A 75 14.88 -12.73 4.07
C GLY A 75 16.20 -13.47 3.85
N SER A 76 17.23 -12.81 3.28
CA SER A 76 18.57 -13.40 3.11
C SER A 76 19.45 -13.39 4.36
N ARG A 77 19.10 -12.63 5.40
CA ARG A 77 19.85 -12.60 6.68
C ARG A 77 19.33 -13.59 7.72
N GLY A 78 18.12 -14.10 7.54
CA GLY A 78 17.48 -15.09 8.43
C GLY A 78 17.46 -16.51 7.89
N ALA A 79 18.12 -16.78 6.75
CA ALA A 79 18.24 -18.09 6.12
C ALA A 79 19.63 -18.69 6.33
#